data_AF-A0A1J3JYG1-F1
#
_entry.id   AF-A0A1J3JYG1-F1
#
_cell.length_a   1.000
_cell.length_b   1.000
_cell.length_c   1.000
_cell.angle_alpha   90.00
_cell.angle_beta   90.00
_cell.angle_gamma   90.00
#
_symmetry.space_group_name_H-M   'P 1'
#
loop_
_entity.id
_entity.type
_entity.pdbx_description
1 polymer ?
#
loop_
_entity_poly.entity_id
_entity_poly.type
_entity_poly.pdbx_seq_one_letter_code
_entity_poly.pdbx_strand_id
1 'polypeptide(L)'
;NNLISSLGSEISQLYHLKWLDLKYCMKLRSLSRLPPYLQFLDAHCCISLQTVTSPLAFLMPTEEIHTMFIFSNCGKLNEATKNDIASHIRRKCQMISNHHHDRSFVSRALIGTCYPGYEVPPWFSHQAYGS
;
A
#
# COMPACT_ATOMS: atom_id res chain seq x y z
N ASN A 1 11.25 11.83 -13.58
CA ASN A 1 9.79 12.00 -13.78
C ASN A 1 9.29 13.14 -12.88
N ASN A 2 9.60 14.40 -13.19
CA ASN A 2 9.50 15.54 -12.24
C ASN A 2 8.36 16.53 -12.53
N LEU A 3 7.40 16.14 -13.36
CA LEU A 3 6.29 17.00 -13.77
C LEU A 3 5.00 16.70 -12.99
N ILE A 4 4.85 15.48 -12.48
CA ILE A 4 3.65 15.03 -11.79
C ILE A 4 3.75 15.47 -10.32
N SER A 5 2.89 16.41 -9.93
CA SER A 5 2.77 16.90 -8.55
C SER A 5 1.57 16.32 -7.78
N SER A 6 0.58 15.82 -8.51
CA SER A 6 -0.61 15.15 -7.97
C SER A 6 -1.18 14.21 -9.04
N LEU A 7 -1.75 13.08 -8.62
CA LEU A 7 -2.67 12.33 -9.45
C LEU A 7 -4.11 12.70 -9.05
N GLY A 8 -4.93 13.05 -10.05
CA GLY A 8 -6.35 13.34 -9.86
C GLY A 8 -7.17 12.11 -9.45
N SER A 9 -8.42 12.31 -9.03
CA SER A 9 -9.31 11.23 -8.57
C SER A 9 -9.74 10.29 -9.70
N GLU A 10 -9.54 10.68 -10.95
CA GLU A 10 -9.89 9.94 -12.16
C GLU A 10 -9.15 8.60 -12.25
N ILE A 11 -7.95 8.48 -11.65
CA ILE A 11 -7.22 7.21 -11.64
C ILE A 11 -7.99 6.10 -10.91
N SER A 12 -8.88 6.45 -9.98
CA SER A 12 -9.75 5.49 -9.30
C SER A 12 -10.73 4.77 -10.25
N GLN A 13 -10.97 5.32 -11.44
CA GLN A 13 -11.85 4.74 -12.46
C GLN A 13 -11.13 3.72 -13.36
N LEU A 14 -9.82 3.51 -13.18
CA LEU A 14 -9.05 2.55 -13.98
C LEU A 14 -9.20 1.13 -13.44
N TYR A 15 -10.40 0.55 -13.56
CA TYR A 15 -10.73 -0.78 -13.00
C TYR A 15 -9.84 -1.93 -13.51
N HIS A 16 -9.21 -1.80 -14.66
CA HIS A 16 -8.32 -2.84 -15.19
C HIS A 16 -6.84 -2.61 -14.84
N LEU A 17 -6.50 -1.50 -14.17
CA LEU A 17 -5.11 -1.20 -13.82
C LEU A 17 -4.64 -2.08 -12.67
N LYS A 18 -3.68 -2.97 -12.94
CA LYS A 18 -3.06 -3.85 -11.94
C LYS A 18 -1.73 -3.33 -11.41
N TRP A 19 -1.03 -2.53 -12.20
CA TRP A 19 0.31 -2.04 -11.92
C TRP A 19 0.40 -0.53 -12.13
N LEU A 20 0.91 0.18 -11.13
CA LEU A 20 1.13 1.61 -11.17
C LEU A 20 2.56 1.93 -10.71
N ASP A 21 3.41 2.37 -11.63
CA ASP A 21 4.78 2.77 -11.36
C ASP A 21 4.88 4.29 -11.33
N LEU A 22 5.24 4.83 -10.16
CA LEU A 22 5.42 6.24 -9.86
C LEU A 22 6.83 6.51 -9.31
N LYS A 23 7.79 5.61 -9.56
CA LYS A 23 9.16 5.77 -9.07
C LYS A 23 9.74 7.12 -9.44
N TYR A 24 10.43 7.73 -8.47
CA TYR A 24 11.13 8.99 -8.63
C TYR A 24 10.22 10.17 -9.06
N CYS A 25 8.92 10.11 -8.77
CA CYS A 25 8.03 11.26 -8.90
C CYS A 25 8.27 12.25 -7.75
N MET A 26 9.42 12.93 -7.78
CA MET A 26 9.93 13.73 -6.66
C MET A 26 9.04 14.93 -6.28
N LYS A 27 8.18 15.40 -7.20
CA LYS A 27 7.23 16.50 -6.94
C LYS A 27 5.84 16.02 -6.50
N LEU A 28 5.57 14.72 -6.56
CA LEU A 28 4.28 14.14 -6.18
C LEU A 28 4.05 14.38 -4.69
N ARG A 29 2.99 15.13 -4.35
CA ARG A 29 2.65 15.47 -2.96
C ARG A 29 1.55 14.61 -2.39
N SER A 30 0.61 14.19 -3.24
CA SER A 30 -0.54 13.41 -2.81
C SER A 30 -0.93 12.38 -3.86
N LEU A 31 -1.44 11.26 -3.37
CA LEU A 31 -2.16 10.27 -4.15
C LEU A 31 -3.64 10.31 -3.78
N SER A 32 -4.48 10.47 -4.80
CA SER A 32 -5.92 10.26 -4.71
C SER A 32 -6.23 8.78 -4.45
N ARG A 33 -7.53 8.43 -4.42
CA ARG A 33 -7.98 7.05 -4.30
C ARG A 33 -7.40 6.21 -5.44
N LEU A 34 -6.71 5.13 -5.13
CA LEU A 34 -6.11 4.25 -6.14
C LEU A 34 -7.20 3.43 -6.85
N PRO A 35 -6.89 2.89 -8.04
CA PRO A 35 -7.80 1.99 -8.72
C PRO A 35 -8.18 0.80 -7.83
N PRO A 36 -9.44 0.33 -7.90
CA PRO A 36 -10.00 -0.69 -7.01
C PRO A 36 -9.26 -2.03 -7.07
N TYR A 37 -8.71 -2.38 -8.23
CA TYR A 37 -8.06 -3.67 -8.47
C TYR A 37 -6.54 -3.55 -8.66
N LEU A 38 -5.95 -2.49 -8.12
CA LEU A 38 -4.50 -2.30 -8.18
C LEU A 38 -3.80 -3.34 -7.29
N GLN A 39 -2.90 -4.12 -7.90
CA GLN A 39 -2.11 -5.13 -7.19
C GLN A 39 -0.73 -4.62 -6.82
N PHE A 40 -0.16 -3.73 -7.64
CA PHE A 40 1.19 -3.22 -7.43
C PHE A 40 1.22 -1.71 -7.58
N LEU A 41 1.78 -1.05 -6.56
CA LEU A 41 2.10 0.37 -6.57
C LEU A 41 3.57 0.53 -6.19
N ASP A 42 4.36 1.18 -7.03
CA ASP A 42 5.73 1.55 -6.70
C ASP A 42 5.89 3.06 -6.73
N ALA A 43 5.89 3.67 -5.55
CA ALA A 43 6.14 5.08 -5.34
C ALA A 43 7.54 5.33 -4.74
N HIS A 44 8.50 4.42 -4.95
CA HIS A 44 9.85 4.57 -4.42
C HIS A 44 10.47 5.93 -4.80
N CYS A 45 11.13 6.56 -3.83
CA CYS A 45 11.75 7.89 -3.97
C CYS A 45 10.78 9.03 -4.38
N CYS A 46 9.49 8.91 -4.07
CA CYS A 46 8.57 10.06 -4.08
C CYS A 46 8.78 10.94 -2.83
N ILE A 47 9.91 11.63 -2.75
CA ILE A 47 10.35 12.36 -1.55
C ILE A 47 9.41 13.48 -1.09
N SER A 48 8.54 13.99 -1.96
CA SER A 48 7.54 15.02 -1.62
C SER A 48 6.19 14.46 -1.18
N LEU A 49 5.99 13.14 -1.27
CA LEU A 49 4.71 12.49 -1.04
C LEU A 49 4.37 12.56 0.45
N GLN A 50 3.20 13.13 0.75
CA GLN A 50 2.72 13.37 2.11
C GLN A 50 1.51 12.52 2.45
N THR A 51 0.59 12.36 1.49
CA THR A 51 -0.70 11.71 1.71
C THR A 51 -1.04 10.70 0.64
N VAL A 52 -1.75 9.66 1.05
CA VAL A 52 -2.44 8.71 0.18
C VAL A 52 -3.87 8.61 0.69
N THR A 53 -4.85 8.78 -0.19
CA THR A 53 -6.26 8.84 0.20
C THR A 53 -6.73 7.48 0.72
N SER A 54 -7.35 7.46 1.90
CA SER A 54 -7.97 6.27 2.50
C SER A 54 -9.44 6.13 2.06
N PRO A 55 -9.94 4.91 1.75
CA PRO A 55 -9.20 3.66 1.66
C PRO A 55 -8.29 3.64 0.43
N LEU A 56 -7.07 3.10 0.60
CA LEU A 56 -6.06 3.04 -0.46
C LEU A 56 -6.59 2.39 -1.75
N ALA A 57 -7.13 1.19 -1.64
CA ALA A 57 -7.80 0.45 -2.70
C ALA A 57 -9.01 -0.28 -2.13
N PHE A 58 -9.84 -0.86 -3.00
CA PHE A 58 -10.97 -1.67 -2.55
C PHE A 58 -10.49 -3.01 -2.00
N LEU A 59 -11.08 -3.41 -0.86
CA LEU A 59 -10.85 -4.71 -0.26
C LEU A 59 -11.81 -5.72 -0.91
N MET A 60 -11.37 -6.36 -2.00
CA MET A 60 -12.16 -7.36 -2.72
C MET A 60 -11.84 -8.79 -2.22
N PRO A 61 -12.85 -9.66 -2.03
CA PRO A 61 -12.67 -11.07 -1.63
C PRO A 61 -12.09 -11.98 -2.72
N THR A 62 -12.19 -11.59 -4.01
CA THR A 62 -11.99 -12.49 -5.15
C THR A 62 -10.57 -12.43 -5.75
N GLU A 63 -9.98 -13.61 -5.92
CA GLU A 63 -8.86 -14.08 -6.79
C GLU A 63 -7.50 -13.33 -6.81
N GLU A 64 -7.43 -12.05 -6.47
CA GLU A 64 -6.18 -11.28 -6.56
C GLU A 64 -5.52 -11.17 -5.19
N ILE A 65 -4.85 -12.27 -4.84
CA ILE A 65 -4.12 -12.48 -3.59
C ILE A 65 -2.88 -11.57 -3.50
N HIS A 66 -2.40 -11.04 -4.63
CA HIS A 66 -1.21 -10.19 -4.70
C HIS A 66 -1.55 -8.73 -4.43
N THR A 67 -0.87 -8.13 -3.44
CA THR A 67 -0.96 -6.69 -3.14
C THR A 67 0.39 -6.24 -2.58
N MET A 68 1.14 -5.45 -3.34
CA MET A 68 2.42 -4.90 -2.91
C MET A 68 2.47 -3.39 -3.18
N PHE A 69 2.51 -2.60 -2.10
CA PHE A 69 2.62 -1.14 -2.20
C PHE A 69 3.94 -0.64 -1.61
N ILE A 70 4.77 0.00 -2.45
CA ILE A 70 6.12 0.42 -2.10
C ILE A 70 6.17 1.94 -1.99
N PHE A 71 6.56 2.42 -0.81
CA PHE A 71 6.77 3.84 -0.49
C PHE A 71 8.16 4.08 0.11
N SER A 72 9.15 3.25 -0.23
CA SER A 72 10.52 3.42 0.26
C SER A 72 11.07 4.80 -0.13
N ASN A 73 11.80 5.44 0.79
CA ASN A 73 12.30 6.81 0.66
C ASN A 73 11.22 7.91 0.52
N CYS A 74 9.95 7.64 0.83
CA CYS A 74 8.89 8.66 0.93
C CYS A 74 8.88 9.32 2.31
N GLY A 75 9.96 10.02 2.68
CA GLY A 75 10.20 10.51 4.05
C GLY A 75 9.20 11.56 4.55
N LYS A 76 8.38 12.16 3.68
CA LYS A 76 7.35 13.15 4.04
C LYS A 76 5.96 12.56 4.28
N LEU A 77 5.79 11.24 4.18
CA LEU A 77 4.53 10.59 4.51
C LEU A 77 4.14 10.91 5.96
N ASN A 78 2.93 11.42 6.16
CA ASN A 78 2.45 11.70 7.51
C ASN A 78 2.04 10.42 8.24
N GLU A 79 2.02 10.49 9.58
CA GLU A 79 1.74 9.31 10.43
C GLU A 79 0.33 8.74 10.21
N ALA A 80 -0.67 9.59 9.96
CA ALA A 80 -2.02 9.13 9.62
C ALA A 80 -2.01 8.25 8.35
N THR A 81 -1.29 8.67 7.31
CA THR A 81 -1.17 7.92 6.06
C THR A 81 -0.40 6.61 6.26
N LYS A 82 0.67 6.60 7.06
CA LYS A 82 1.38 5.36 7.40
C LYS A 82 0.45 4.38 8.12
N ASN A 83 -0.36 4.86 9.06
CA ASN A 83 -1.36 4.07 9.77
C ASN A 83 -2.45 3.53 8.82
N ASP A 84 -2.92 4.34 7.87
CA ASP A 84 -3.87 3.90 6.84
C ASP A 84 -3.29 2.81 5.94
N ILE A 85 -2.03 2.95 5.51
CA ILE A 85 -1.29 1.95 4.72
C ILE A 85 -1.17 0.63 5.49
N ALA A 86 -0.70 0.69 6.74
CA ALA A 86 -0.57 -0.47 7.60
C ALA A 86 -1.93 -1.15 7.84
N SER A 87 -2.96 -0.36 8.11
CA SER A 87 -4.33 -0.84 8.35
C SER A 87 -4.96 -1.47 7.11
N HIS A 88 -4.65 -0.97 5.91
CA HIS A 88 -5.11 -1.56 4.66
C HIS A 88 -4.52 -2.96 4.45
N ILE A 89 -3.19 -3.10 4.59
CA ILE A 89 -2.52 -4.39 4.46
C ILE A 89 -2.98 -5.37 5.54
N ARG A 90 -3.10 -4.95 6.79
CA ARG A 90 -3.62 -5.78 7.89
C ARG A 90 -5.00 -6.34 7.56
N ARG A 91 -5.92 -5.48 7.10
CA ARG A 91 -7.29 -5.90 6.72
C ARG A 91 -7.26 -6.90 5.55
N LYS A 92 -6.43 -6.66 4.54
CA LYS A 92 -6.24 -7.58 3.40
C LYS A 92 -5.74 -8.96 3.88
N CYS A 93 -4.72 -9.00 4.75
CA CYS A 93 -4.22 -10.24 5.35
C CYS A 93 -5.30 -10.99 6.14
N GLN A 94 -6.09 -10.29 6.94
CA GLN A 94 -7.18 -10.88 7.73
C GLN A 94 -8.27 -11.48 6.84
N MET A 95 -8.68 -10.78 5.78
CA MET A 95 -9.67 -11.31 4.84
C MET A 95 -9.19 -12.61 4.18
N ILE A 96 -7.94 -12.64 3.73
CA ILE A 96 -7.37 -13.84 3.10
C ILE A 96 -7.26 -14.98 4.11
N SER A 97 -6.83 -14.71 5.35
CA SER A 97 -6.79 -15.72 6.41
C SER A 97 -8.18 -16.31 6.73
N ASN A 98 -9.24 -15.51 6.66
CA ASN A 98 -10.61 -15.96 6.96
C ASN A 98 -11.24 -16.80 5.84
N HIS A 99 -10.71 -16.72 4.61
CA HIS A 99 -11.25 -17.43 3.45
C HIS A 99 -10.63 -18.81 3.20
N HIS A 100 -9.56 -19.20 3.91
CA HIS A 100 -8.82 -20.43 3.61
C HIS A 100 -8.61 -21.32 4.85
N HIS A 101 -9.42 -22.38 4.97
CA HIS A 101 -9.14 -23.55 5.81
C HIS A 101 -8.14 -24.53 5.17
N ASP A 102 -7.67 -24.27 3.94
CA ASP A 102 -6.71 -25.12 3.23
C ASP A 102 -5.28 -24.56 3.34
N ARG A 103 -4.43 -25.30 4.05
CA ARG A 103 -3.06 -24.95 4.47
C ARG A 103 -2.08 -24.83 3.28
N SER A 104 -2.50 -25.22 2.08
CA SER A 104 -1.69 -25.25 0.86
C SER A 104 -1.46 -23.88 0.20
N PHE A 105 -2.40 -22.93 0.32
CA PHE A 105 -2.43 -21.72 -0.51
C PHE A 105 -1.67 -20.50 0.02
N VAL A 106 -1.37 -20.46 1.33
CA VAL A 106 -0.73 -19.31 1.99
C VAL A 106 0.68 -19.03 1.41
N SER A 107 1.34 -20.05 0.85
CA SER A 107 2.68 -19.95 0.26
C SER A 107 2.78 -19.09 -1.01
N ARG A 108 1.67 -18.67 -1.63
CA ARG A 108 1.68 -17.92 -2.91
C ARG A 108 1.20 -16.47 -2.82
N ALA A 109 0.69 -16.04 -1.67
CA ALA A 109 0.19 -14.68 -1.46
C ALA A 109 1.34 -13.67 -1.26
N LEU A 110 1.64 -12.82 -2.24
CA LEU A 110 2.54 -11.68 -2.03
C LEU A 110 1.72 -10.48 -1.55
N ILE A 111 1.49 -10.39 -0.24
CA ILE A 111 0.88 -9.23 0.40
C ILE A 111 1.96 -8.49 1.18
N GLY A 112 2.14 -7.20 0.89
CA GLY A 112 3.16 -6.42 1.55
C GLY A 112 3.00 -4.92 1.36
N THR A 113 3.65 -4.20 2.24
CA THR A 113 3.88 -2.77 2.08
C THR A 113 5.26 -2.42 2.61
N CYS A 114 5.82 -1.33 2.10
CA CYS A 114 7.06 -0.74 2.59
C CYS A 114 6.87 0.77 2.69
N TYR A 115 7.17 1.37 3.84
CA TYR A 115 7.17 2.82 4.04
C TYR A 115 8.20 3.19 5.12
N PRO A 116 8.68 4.46 5.18
CA PRO A 116 9.68 4.85 6.16
C PRO A 116 9.12 4.84 7.59
N GLY A 117 9.85 4.19 8.48
CA GLY A 117 9.54 4.08 9.90
C GLY A 117 10.59 3.22 10.60
N TYR A 118 10.67 3.34 11.91
CA TYR A 118 11.57 2.56 12.77
C TYR A 118 10.83 1.83 13.89
N GLU A 119 9.53 2.08 14.04
CA GLU A 119 8.69 1.49 15.07
C GLU A 119 7.93 0.30 14.50
N VAL A 120 7.82 -0.77 15.30
CA VAL A 120 6.92 -1.89 14.98
C VAL A 120 5.49 -1.43 15.24
N PRO A 121 4.56 -1.57 14.29
CA PRO A 121 3.18 -1.13 14.49
C PRO A 121 2.53 -1.78 15.72
N PRO A 122 1.74 -1.02 16.52
CA PRO A 122 1.22 -1.47 17.82
C PRO A 122 0.23 -2.64 17.73
N TRP A 123 -0.27 -2.94 16.54
CA TRP A 123 -1.20 -4.03 16.30
C TRP A 123 -0.52 -5.41 16.16
N PHE A 124 0.81 -5.48 16.16
CA PHE A 124 1.52 -6.74 16.34
C PHE A 124 1.49 -7.16 17.81
N SER A 125 0.91 -8.33 18.09
CA SER A 125 0.77 -8.86 19.46
C SER A 125 2.09 -9.25 20.12
N HIS A 126 3.14 -9.46 19.32
CA HIS A 126 4.47 -9.81 19.78
C HIS A 126 5.47 -8.83 19.17
N GLN A 127 6.12 -8.03 20.01
CA GLN A 127 7.15 -7.07 19.62
C GLN A 127 8.41 -7.37 20.40
N ALA A 128 9.54 -7.36 19.72
CA ALA A 128 10.85 -7.56 20.32
C ALA A 128 11.78 -6.46 19.82
N TYR A 129 12.69 -6.02 20.69
CA TYR A 129 13.70 -5.02 20.39
C TYR A 129 15.07 -5.69 20.51
N GLY A 130 15.94 -5.45 19.52
CA GLY A 130 17.33 -5.89 19.60
C GLY A 130 18.06 -5.14 20.72
N SER A 131 18.98 -5.83 21.40
CA SER A 131 19.90 -5.28 22.39
C SER A 131 20.99 -4.40 21.79
#